data_AF-A0A957NHZ3-F1
#
_entry.id   AF-A0A957NHZ3-F1
#
_cell.length_a   1.000
_cell.length_b   1.000
_cell.length_c   1.000
_cell.angle_alpha   90.00
_cell.angle_beta   90.00
_cell.angle_gamma   90.00
#
_symmetry.space_group_name_H-M   'P 1'
#
loop_
_entity.id
_entity.type
_entity.pdbx_description
1 polymer ?
#
loop_
_entity_poly.entity_id
_entity_poly.type
_entity_poly.pdbx_seq_one_letter_code
_entity_poly.pdbx_strand_id
1 'polypeptide(L)' 'MGKWLIEPIDPLIVRDGRPFGPTPGARARTLPFPFPQTIAGAVRTRDGLDANGRFDRTQDNIARVIKLKVRGPLLVELD' A
#
# COMPACT_ATOMS: atom_id res chain seq x y z
N MET A 1 16.59 -8.74 -6.65
CA MET A 1 16.01 -7.57 -5.94
C MET A 1 15.06 -6.90 -6.91
N GLY A 2 13.74 -7.12 -6.76
CA GLY A 2 12.74 -6.67 -7.74
C GLY A 2 12.40 -5.19 -7.56
N LYS A 3 12.35 -4.44 -8.68
CA LYS A 3 11.81 -3.08 -8.70
C LYS A 3 10.31 -3.16 -8.94
N TRP A 4 9.54 -2.39 -8.19
CA TRP A 4 8.09 -2.28 -8.34
C TRP A 4 7.76 -0.85 -8.73
N LEU A 5 7.00 -0.69 -9.81
CA LEU A 5 6.36 0.58 -10.16
C LEU A 5 4.92 0.52 -9.66
N ILE A 6 4.50 1.56 -8.96
CA ILE A 6 3.10 1.75 -8.59
C ILE A 6 2.61 2.94 -9.40
N GLU A 7 1.81 2.66 -10.42
CA GLU A 7 1.18 3.68 -11.26
C GLU A 7 -0.31 3.79 -10.89
N PRO A 8 -0.76 4.95 -10.38
CA PRO A 8 -2.18 5.16 -10.14
C PRO A 8 -2.94 5.31 -11.45
N ILE A 9 -3.92 4.44 -11.69
CA ILE A 9 -4.85 4.56 -12.83
C ILE A 9 -5.83 5.73 -12.61
N ASP A 10 -6.23 5.94 -11.36
CA ASP A 10 -7.19 6.94 -10.91
C ASP A 10 -6.66 7.69 -9.67
N PRO A 11 -7.27 8.84 -9.28
CA PRO A 11 -6.88 9.55 -8.07
C PRO A 11 -6.89 8.66 -6.82
N LEU A 12 -5.80 8.70 -6.07
CA LEU A 12 -5.63 7.92 -4.84
C LEU A 12 -6.05 8.70 -3.60
N ILE A 13 -6.57 7.96 -2.61
CA ILE A 13 -6.76 8.47 -1.25
C ILE A 13 -5.69 7.88 -0.31
N VAL A 14 -4.72 8.71 0.06
CA VAL A 14 -3.72 8.38 1.08
C VAL A 14 -4.04 9.19 2.32
N ARG A 15 -4.78 8.62 3.27
CA ARG A 15 -5.29 9.38 4.41
C ARG A 15 -4.18 9.87 5.36
N ASP A 16 -4.42 11.04 5.96
CA ASP A 16 -3.59 11.65 6.99
C ASP A 16 -3.82 11.10 8.42
N GLY A 17 -4.69 10.09 8.57
CA GLY A 17 -4.99 9.44 9.85
C GLY A 17 -6.05 10.15 10.71
N ARG A 18 -6.56 11.33 10.32
CA ARG A 18 -7.68 11.96 11.03
C ARG A 18 -8.94 11.08 10.93
N PRO A 19 -9.86 11.10 11.91
CA PRO A 19 -11.10 10.33 11.82
C PRO A 19 -11.89 10.68 10.56
N PHE A 20 -12.45 9.65 9.92
CA PHE A 20 -13.56 9.80 8.98
C PHE A 20 -14.64 8.80 9.30
N GLY A 21 -15.87 9.13 8.97
CA GLY A 21 -17.01 8.26 9.13
C GLY A 21 -18.23 8.85 8.42
N PRO A 22 -19.41 8.24 8.60
CA PRO A 22 -20.65 8.69 8.00
C PRO A 22 -21.19 9.99 8.60
N THR A 23 -20.46 10.63 9.51
CA THR A 23 -20.85 11.90 10.15
C THR A 23 -20.87 13.04 9.12
N PRO A 24 -21.97 13.80 9.03
CA PRO A 24 -22.04 14.98 8.18
C PRO A 24 -20.89 15.95 8.45
N GLY A 25 -20.27 16.46 7.38
CA GLY A 25 -19.13 17.37 7.47
C GLY A 25 -17.76 16.69 7.64
N ALA A 26 -17.70 15.38 7.93
CA ALA A 26 -16.45 14.64 7.88
C ALA A 26 -15.88 14.66 6.45
N ARG A 27 -14.57 14.92 6.32
CA ARG A 27 -13.86 14.96 5.03
C ARG A 27 -12.57 14.16 5.15
N ALA A 28 -12.38 13.21 4.24
CA ALA A 28 -11.09 12.58 4.05
C ALA A 28 -10.19 13.55 3.26
N ARG A 29 -8.94 13.71 3.70
CA ARG A 29 -7.91 14.44 2.95
C ARG A 29 -6.83 13.45 2.53
N THR A 30 -6.33 13.60 1.32
CA THR A 30 -5.17 12.84 0.85
C THR A 30 -3.88 13.56 1.20
N LEU A 31 -2.86 12.80 1.55
CA LEU A 31 -1.49 13.26 1.63
C LEU A 31 -0.94 13.47 0.20
N PRO A 32 -0.01 14.41 0.02
CA PRO A 32 0.65 14.63 -1.28
C PRO A 32 1.51 13.43 -1.71
N PHE A 33 1.97 12.63 -0.75
CA PHE A 33 2.75 11.42 -1.01
C PHE A 33 2.49 10.37 0.08
N PRO A 34 2.45 9.07 -0.24
CA PRO A 34 2.22 8.01 0.74
C PRO A 34 3.39 7.85 1.71
N PHE A 35 3.06 7.53 2.97
CA PHE A 35 4.07 7.14 3.93
C PHE A 35 4.78 5.86 3.50
N PRO A 36 6.06 5.67 3.88
CA PRO A 36 6.80 4.44 3.59
C PRO A 36 6.08 3.17 4.05
N GLN A 37 5.43 3.19 5.22
CA GLN A 37 4.67 2.05 5.73
C GLN A 37 3.44 1.69 4.89
N THR A 38 2.80 2.67 4.23
CA THR A 38 1.65 2.44 3.34
C THR A 38 2.10 1.63 2.12
N ILE A 39 3.24 2.01 1.54
CA ILE A 39 3.82 1.30 0.40
C ILE A 39 4.34 -0.07 0.81
N ALA A 40 5.01 -0.18 1.95
CA ALA A 40 5.45 -1.48 2.47
C ALA A 40 4.26 -2.43 2.69
N GLY A 41 3.14 -1.93 3.23
CA GLY A 41 1.90 -2.69 3.35
C GLY A 41 1.35 -3.14 2.00
N ALA A 42 1.21 -2.23 1.04
CA ALA A 42 0.71 -2.54 -0.29
C ALA A 42 1.55 -3.62 -1.02
N VAL A 43 2.88 -3.49 -0.99
CA VAL A 43 3.81 -4.46 -1.59
C VAL A 43 3.67 -5.83 -0.91
N ARG A 44 3.66 -5.88 0.43
CA ARG A 44 3.52 -7.13 1.17
C ARG A 44 2.17 -7.80 0.94
N THR A 45 1.09 -7.03 0.86
CA THR A 45 -0.24 -7.56 0.53
C THR A 45 -0.25 -8.13 -0.87
N ARG A 46 0.31 -7.42 -1.86
CA ARG A 46 0.35 -7.87 -3.26
C ARG A 46 1.19 -9.14 -3.44
N ASP A 47 2.34 -9.22 -2.79
CA ASP A 47 3.23 -10.38 -2.83
C ASP A 47 2.68 -11.60 -2.05
N GLY A 48 1.78 -11.36 -1.09
CA GLY A 48 1.10 -12.40 -0.32
C GLY A 48 -0.22 -12.89 -0.91
N LEU A 49 -0.61 -12.46 -2.12
CA LEU A 49 -1.82 -12.93 -2.78
C LEU A 49 -1.63 -14.34 -3.38
N ASP A 50 -2.67 -15.16 -3.32
CA ASP A 50 -2.76 -16.44 -4.02
C ASP A 50 -3.12 -16.26 -5.51
N ALA A 51 -3.24 -17.38 -6.24
CA ALA A 51 -3.60 -17.38 -7.65
C ALA A 51 -5.00 -16.79 -7.95
N ASN A 52 -5.87 -16.70 -6.93
CA ASN A 52 -7.20 -16.10 -7.02
C ASN A 52 -7.21 -14.62 -6.59
N GLY A 53 -6.05 -14.04 -6.29
CA GLY A 53 -5.92 -12.65 -5.84
C GLY A 53 -6.36 -12.42 -4.39
N ARG A 54 -6.52 -13.48 -3.58
CA ARG A 54 -6.86 -13.36 -2.16
C ARG A 54 -5.59 -13.43 -1.34
N PHE A 55 -5.49 -12.63 -0.28
CA PHE A 55 -4.33 -12.72 0.61
C PHE A 55 -4.32 -14.07 1.33
N ASP A 56 -3.23 -14.83 1.14
CA ASP A 56 -3.02 -16.10 1.82
C ASP A 56 -2.69 -15.83 3.30
N ARG A 57 -3.55 -16.33 4.18
CA ARG A 57 -3.47 -16.12 5.64
C ARG A 57 -2.72 -17.23 6.36
N THR A 58 -2.09 -18.16 5.66
CA THR A 58 -1.23 -19.16 6.29
C THR A 58 -0.12 -18.48 7.08
N GLN A 59 0.26 -19.10 8.20
CA GLN A 59 1.31 -18.55 9.07
C GLN A 59 2.65 -18.42 8.33
N ASP A 60 2.93 -19.36 7.41
CA ASP A 60 4.14 -19.34 6.59
C ASP A 60 4.16 -18.14 5.64
N ASN A 61 3.04 -17.84 4.96
CA ASN A 61 2.97 -16.68 4.09
C ASN A 61 3.10 -15.37 4.88
N ILE A 62 2.42 -15.26 6.02
CA ILE A 62 2.53 -14.10 6.92
C ILE A 62 3.98 -13.88 7.38
N ALA A 63 4.63 -14.95 7.86
CA ALA A 63 6.01 -14.91 8.33
C ALA A 63 6.99 -14.53 7.19
N ARG A 64 6.70 -14.94 5.95
CA ARG A 64 7.46 -14.61 4.75
C ARG A 64 7.31 -13.13 4.37
N VAL A 65 6.09 -12.62 4.23
CA VAL A 65 5.86 -11.25 3.74
C VAL A 65 6.29 -10.18 4.76
N ILE A 66 6.19 -10.45 6.07
CA ILE A 66 6.68 -9.52 7.11
C ILE A 66 8.19 -9.30 7.00
N LYS A 67 8.95 -10.32 6.58
CA LYS A 67 10.41 -10.24 6.41
C LYS A 67 10.82 -9.47 5.15
N LEU A 68 9.89 -9.16 4.24
CA LEU A 68 10.20 -8.36 3.07
C LEU A 68 10.63 -6.95 3.48
N LYS A 69 11.88 -6.61 3.14
CA LYS A 69 12.46 -5.28 3.31
C LYS A 69 12.12 -4.45 2.08
N VAL A 70 11.24 -3.47 2.25
CA VAL A 70 10.86 -2.51 1.21
C VAL A 70 11.71 -1.26 1.36
N ARG A 71 12.36 -0.82 0.27
CA ARG A 71 13.10 0.44 0.20
C ARG A 71 12.31 1.42 -0.67
N GLY A 72 12.28 2.69 -0.28
CA GLY A 72 11.41 3.71 -0.89
C GLY A 72 10.23 4.08 0.03
N PRO A 73 9.14 4.67 -0.50
CA PRO A 73 8.90 4.99 -1.91
C PRO A 73 9.79 6.11 -2.43
N LEU A 74 10.10 6.04 -3.72
CA LEU A 74 10.73 7.11 -4.49
C LEU A 74 9.72 7.53 -5.56
N LEU A 75 9.44 8.82 -5.66
CA LEU A 75 8.71 9.37 -6.79
C LEU A 75 9.63 9.31 -8.01
N VAL A 76 9.13 8.76 -9.10
CA VAL A 76 9.89 8.61 -10.35
C VAL A 76 9.04 9.07 -11.52
N GLU A 77 9.70 9.63 -12.52
CA GLU A 77 9.18 9.85 -13.86
C GLU A 77 9.81 8.78 -14.76
N LEU A 78 9.05 8.26 -15.73
CA LEU A 78 9.54 7.30 -16.71
C LEU A 78 9.78 8.02 -18.04
N ASP A 79 10.86 7.64 -18.74
CA ASP A 79 11.18 8.12 -20.09
C ASP A 79 10.29 7.46 -21.16
#